data_AF-A0A843T4D3-F1
#
_entry.id   AF-A0A843T4D3-F1
#
_cell.length_a   1.000
_cell.length_b   1.000
_cell.length_c   1.000
_cell.angle_alpha   90.00
_cell.angle_beta   90.00
_cell.angle_gamma   90.00
#
_symmetry.space_group_name_H-M   'P 1'
#
loop_
_entity.id
_entity.type
_entity.pdbx_description
1 polymer ?
#
loop_
_entity_poly.entity_id
_entity_poly.type
_entity_poly.pdbx_seq_one_letter_code
_entity_poly.pdbx_strand_id
1 'polypeptide(L)'
;MIDIHNHLIPGVDDGAAGLEEARAALETMHAQGVRGVITTPHGNGAHTTSSDELDAFLGRIDPAWEKLKGMAAVNFPELRVERGLELMLDIPTPDLSDPRTRLAGTAFVLIEFSHSGIPPNSVDAIFRLKMNGWIPVIAHPERYAEVDELRLVEGWRRAGAFLQLNCGSIVGRYGPQACARAWRLLGEGCADFLSSDYHARGRCSITEARVKLEESGGEEQAHLLMEANPGRLLEGELPVPVTPLKRTERSPWYRNLLRRGR
;
A
#
# COMPACT_ATOMS: atom_id res chain seq x y z
N MET A 1 -5.43 5.51 12.66
CA MET A 1 -4.73 5.16 11.40
C MET A 1 -5.70 4.62 10.37
N ILE A 2 -5.38 4.81 9.09
CA ILE A 2 -6.10 4.25 7.94
C ILE A 2 -5.11 3.39 7.15
N ASP A 3 -5.47 2.15 6.87
CA ASP A 3 -4.65 1.22 6.11
C ASP A 3 -5.17 1.09 4.67
N ILE A 4 -4.36 1.49 3.68
CA ILE A 4 -4.81 1.53 2.27
C ILE A 4 -4.40 0.29 1.46
N HIS A 5 -3.75 -0.69 2.08
CA HIS A 5 -3.24 -1.89 1.42
C HIS A 5 -3.30 -3.11 2.36
N ASN A 6 -4.23 -4.03 2.08
CA ASN A 6 -4.40 -5.31 2.78
C ASN A 6 -5.25 -6.30 1.96
N HIS A 7 -5.13 -7.59 2.28
CA HIS A 7 -5.78 -8.70 1.58
C HIS A 7 -6.81 -9.38 2.49
N LEU A 8 -7.84 -8.63 2.86
CA LEU A 8 -8.87 -9.07 3.80
C LEU A 8 -10.16 -9.56 3.14
N ILE A 9 -10.32 -9.39 1.84
CA ILE A 9 -11.50 -9.91 1.14
C ILE A 9 -11.41 -11.45 1.15
N PRO A 10 -12.40 -12.15 1.72
CA PRO A 10 -12.25 -13.57 1.98
C PRO A 10 -12.33 -14.41 0.70
N GLY A 11 -11.31 -15.24 0.47
CA GLY A 11 -11.31 -16.29 -0.55
C GLY A 11 -11.13 -15.82 -1.99
N VAL A 12 -10.56 -14.61 -2.20
CA VAL A 12 -10.35 -14.05 -3.55
C VAL A 12 -8.89 -14.05 -4.00
N ASP A 13 -7.95 -14.06 -3.06
CA ASP A 13 -6.50 -14.11 -3.28
C ASP A 13 -5.79 -14.90 -2.16
N ASP A 14 -4.50 -14.66 -1.95
CA ASP A 14 -3.66 -15.34 -0.96
C ASP A 14 -3.79 -14.79 0.48
N GLY A 15 -4.68 -13.80 0.68
CA GLY A 15 -5.04 -13.24 1.96
C GLY A 15 -5.96 -14.12 2.82
N ALA A 16 -7.00 -13.52 3.39
CA ALA A 16 -7.97 -14.21 4.25
C ALA A 16 -8.66 -15.36 3.49
N ALA A 17 -8.63 -16.59 4.01
CA ALA A 17 -9.25 -17.74 3.34
C ALA A 17 -10.79 -17.73 3.48
N GLY A 18 -11.32 -17.05 4.50
CA GLY A 18 -12.75 -17.03 4.82
C GLY A 18 -13.14 -15.87 5.73
N LEU A 19 -14.44 -15.70 5.93
CA LEU A 19 -14.99 -14.54 6.64
C LEU A 19 -14.53 -14.46 8.11
N GLU A 20 -14.36 -15.60 8.79
CA GLU A 20 -13.85 -15.63 10.18
C GLU A 20 -12.38 -15.20 10.27
N GLU A 21 -11.53 -15.61 9.33
CA GLU A 21 -10.14 -15.13 9.27
C GLU A 21 -10.09 -13.62 9.02
N ALA A 22 -10.93 -13.13 8.10
CA ALA A 22 -11.04 -11.71 7.83
C ALA A 22 -11.54 -10.91 9.05
N ARG A 23 -12.51 -11.45 9.82
CA ARG A 23 -12.97 -10.86 11.07
C ARG A 23 -11.86 -10.79 12.11
N ALA A 24 -11.11 -11.87 12.32
CA ALA A 24 -9.98 -11.91 13.26
C ALA A 24 -8.85 -10.94 12.84
N ALA A 25 -8.63 -10.79 11.53
CA ALA A 25 -7.68 -9.83 11.00
C ALA A 25 -8.12 -8.38 11.24
N LEU A 26 -9.39 -8.05 11.02
CA LEU A 26 -9.96 -6.74 11.37
C LEU A 26 -9.89 -6.47 12.87
N GLU A 27 -10.17 -7.46 13.71
CA GLU A 27 -10.02 -7.35 15.17
C GLU A 27 -8.57 -7.00 15.55
N THR A 28 -7.60 -7.68 14.94
CA THR A 28 -6.17 -7.42 15.13
C THR A 28 -5.79 -6.00 14.70
N MET A 29 -6.23 -5.56 13.51
CA MET A 29 -5.94 -4.21 13.00
C MET A 29 -6.63 -3.13 13.84
N HIS A 30 -7.86 -3.37 14.25
CA HIS A 30 -8.62 -2.45 15.12
C HIS A 30 -7.95 -2.28 16.48
N ALA A 31 -7.47 -3.37 17.09
CA ALA A 31 -6.69 -3.35 18.32
C ALA A 31 -5.35 -2.60 18.16
N GLN A 32 -4.80 -2.55 16.95
CA GLN A 32 -3.62 -1.76 16.60
C GLN A 32 -3.91 -0.28 16.32
N GLY A 33 -5.17 0.17 16.43
CA GLY A 33 -5.54 1.58 16.23
C GLY A 33 -5.94 1.92 14.78
N VAL A 34 -6.17 0.92 13.94
CA VAL A 34 -6.77 1.13 12.61
C VAL A 34 -8.25 1.46 12.77
N ARG A 35 -8.70 2.49 12.06
CA ARG A 35 -10.08 2.99 12.02
C ARG A 35 -10.62 3.17 10.60
N GLY A 36 -9.78 2.97 9.59
CA GLY A 36 -10.20 2.84 8.20
C GLY A 36 -9.36 1.80 7.48
N VAL A 37 -9.99 1.03 6.59
CA VAL A 37 -9.29 0.11 5.68
C VAL A 37 -9.79 0.31 4.25
N ILE A 38 -8.87 0.27 3.30
CA ILE A 38 -9.17 0.01 1.89
C ILE A 38 -8.66 -1.38 1.59
N THR A 39 -9.56 -2.29 1.26
CA THR A 39 -9.21 -3.67 0.90
C THR A 39 -8.74 -3.71 -0.55
N THR A 40 -7.60 -4.36 -0.81
CA THR A 40 -6.90 -4.28 -2.09
C THR A 40 -6.46 -5.68 -2.54
N PRO A 41 -7.40 -6.58 -2.87
CA PRO A 41 -7.00 -7.89 -3.37
C PRO A 41 -6.23 -7.77 -4.69
N HIS A 42 -5.43 -8.79 -5.00
CA HIS A 42 -4.68 -8.82 -6.25
C HIS A 42 -5.60 -8.80 -7.49
N GLY A 43 -5.21 -8.00 -8.47
CA GLY A 43 -5.80 -7.97 -9.81
C GLY A 43 -4.75 -7.74 -10.89
N ASN A 44 -5.07 -8.10 -12.13
CA ASN A 44 -4.18 -7.87 -13.27
C ASN A 44 -4.73 -6.75 -14.14
N GLY A 45 -3.85 -5.86 -14.62
CA GLY A 45 -4.20 -4.83 -15.58
C GLY A 45 -4.84 -5.42 -16.85
N ALA A 46 -4.36 -6.57 -17.33
CA ALA A 46 -4.94 -7.26 -18.49
C ALA A 46 -6.44 -7.52 -18.38
N HIS A 47 -6.95 -7.88 -17.19
CA HIS A 47 -8.38 -8.15 -16.96
C HIS A 47 -9.26 -6.91 -17.14
N THR A 48 -8.67 -5.71 -17.18
CA THR A 48 -9.41 -4.46 -17.35
C THR A 48 -9.71 -4.14 -18.82
N THR A 49 -9.11 -4.86 -19.77
CA THR A 49 -9.20 -4.51 -21.20
C THR A 49 -10.50 -4.91 -21.88
N SER A 50 -11.30 -5.76 -21.23
CA SER A 50 -12.59 -6.24 -21.71
C SER A 50 -13.63 -6.09 -20.60
N SER A 51 -14.82 -5.57 -20.94
CA SER A 51 -15.93 -5.45 -19.99
C SER A 51 -16.31 -6.81 -19.41
N ASP A 52 -16.31 -7.86 -20.24
CA ASP A 52 -16.73 -9.20 -19.82
C ASP A 52 -15.71 -9.84 -18.87
N GLU A 53 -14.41 -9.62 -19.12
CA GLU A 53 -13.35 -10.12 -18.24
C GLU A 53 -13.33 -9.38 -16.91
N LEU A 54 -13.50 -8.05 -16.96
CA LEU A 54 -13.56 -7.20 -15.78
C LEU A 54 -14.79 -7.55 -14.93
N ASP A 55 -15.96 -7.70 -15.53
CA ASP A 55 -17.19 -8.08 -14.82
C ASP A 55 -17.10 -9.48 -14.23
N ALA A 56 -16.49 -10.44 -14.93
CA ALA A 56 -16.24 -11.78 -14.40
C ALA A 56 -15.24 -11.75 -13.22
N PHE A 57 -14.20 -10.92 -13.30
CA PHE A 57 -13.23 -10.74 -12.23
C PHE A 57 -13.87 -10.08 -10.99
N LEU A 58 -14.54 -8.95 -11.18
CA LEU A 58 -15.21 -8.21 -10.09
C LEU A 58 -16.39 -9.00 -9.52
N GLY A 59 -17.12 -9.77 -10.34
CA GLY A 59 -18.20 -10.65 -9.89
C GLY A 59 -17.75 -11.74 -8.92
N ARG A 60 -16.46 -12.10 -8.89
CA ARG A 60 -15.88 -13.00 -7.86
C ARG A 60 -15.55 -12.26 -6.57
N ILE A 61 -15.23 -10.98 -6.64
CA ILE A 61 -14.81 -10.14 -5.51
C ILE A 61 -16.01 -9.53 -4.79
N ASP A 62 -16.97 -8.99 -5.54
CA ASP A 62 -18.08 -8.18 -5.04
C ASP A 62 -18.88 -8.89 -3.94
N PRO A 63 -19.31 -10.17 -4.11
CA PRO A 63 -20.06 -10.86 -3.06
C PRO A 63 -19.26 -11.11 -1.77
N ALA A 64 -17.93 -11.33 -1.89
CA ALA A 64 -17.06 -11.53 -0.74
C ALA A 64 -16.80 -10.21 -0.01
N TRP A 65 -16.65 -9.11 -0.76
CA TRP A 65 -16.53 -7.77 -0.20
C TRP A 65 -17.79 -7.34 0.56
N GLU A 66 -18.99 -7.56 0.00
CA GLU A 66 -20.25 -7.22 0.68
C GLU A 66 -20.41 -7.99 2.00
N LYS A 67 -20.01 -9.27 2.03
CA LYS A 67 -19.99 -10.06 3.27
C LYS A 67 -19.01 -9.49 4.30
N LEU A 68 -17.80 -9.12 3.87
CA LEU A 68 -16.80 -8.50 4.73
C LEU A 68 -17.32 -7.17 5.29
N LYS A 69 -17.87 -6.31 4.44
CA LYS A 69 -18.41 -5.00 4.81
C LYS A 69 -19.59 -5.12 5.78
N GLY A 70 -20.52 -6.03 5.51
CA GLY A 70 -21.65 -6.31 6.41
C GLY A 70 -21.20 -6.83 7.77
N MET A 71 -20.24 -7.77 7.79
CA MET A 71 -19.64 -8.26 9.03
C MET A 71 -18.95 -7.12 9.80
N ALA A 72 -18.17 -6.28 9.11
CA ALA A 72 -17.47 -5.17 9.74
C ALA A 72 -18.43 -4.13 10.32
N ALA A 73 -19.53 -3.81 9.63
CA ALA A 73 -20.54 -2.87 10.12
C ALA A 73 -21.20 -3.32 11.44
N VAL A 74 -21.33 -4.63 11.66
CA VAL A 74 -21.89 -5.19 12.91
C VAL A 74 -20.86 -5.23 14.04
N ASN A 75 -19.62 -5.65 13.75
CA ASN A 75 -18.61 -5.93 14.77
C ASN A 75 -17.69 -4.72 15.06
N PHE A 76 -17.56 -3.80 14.11
CA PHE A 76 -16.66 -2.64 14.15
C PHE A 76 -17.38 -1.40 13.57
N PRO A 77 -18.45 -0.89 14.21
CA PRO A 77 -19.34 0.13 13.62
C PRO A 77 -18.65 1.48 13.31
N GLU A 78 -17.52 1.77 13.95
CA GLU A 78 -16.71 2.98 13.69
C GLU A 78 -15.63 2.78 12.60
N LEU A 79 -15.45 1.54 12.11
CA LEU A 79 -14.45 1.22 11.10
C LEU A 79 -14.97 1.60 9.72
N ARG A 80 -14.30 2.53 9.04
CA ARG A 80 -14.55 2.79 7.61
C ARG A 80 -13.97 1.64 6.78
N VAL A 81 -14.80 0.99 5.97
CA VAL A 81 -14.39 -0.13 5.10
C VAL A 81 -14.70 0.21 3.65
N GLU A 82 -13.64 0.38 2.88
CA GLU A 82 -13.66 0.64 1.44
C GLU A 82 -12.96 -0.50 0.68
N ARG A 83 -12.99 -0.42 -0.65
CA ARG A 83 -12.30 -1.34 -1.55
C ARG A 83 -11.49 -0.60 -2.60
N GLY A 84 -10.55 -1.32 -3.17
CA GLY A 84 -9.87 -1.05 -4.43
C GLY A 84 -9.27 -2.36 -4.93
N LEU A 85 -8.14 -2.29 -5.61
CA LEU A 85 -7.34 -3.43 -6.04
C LEU A 85 -5.86 -3.10 -5.86
N GLU A 86 -5.04 -4.11 -5.57
CA GLU A 86 -3.61 -4.05 -5.91
C GLU A 86 -3.47 -4.56 -7.35
N LEU A 87 -3.22 -3.65 -8.29
CA LEU A 87 -3.16 -3.98 -9.71
C LEU A 87 -1.74 -4.25 -10.15
N MET A 88 -1.47 -5.47 -10.57
CA MET A 88 -0.29 -5.81 -11.35
C MET A 88 -0.32 -5.05 -12.68
N LEU A 89 0.65 -4.16 -12.89
CA LEU A 89 0.78 -3.40 -14.14
C LEU A 89 1.49 -4.23 -15.21
N ASP A 90 0.79 -5.26 -15.69
CA ASP A 90 1.22 -6.19 -16.73
C ASP A 90 0.99 -5.66 -18.16
N ILE A 91 0.17 -4.63 -18.30
CA ILE A 91 -0.05 -3.87 -19.55
C ILE A 91 0.16 -2.37 -19.32
N PRO A 92 0.60 -1.60 -20.33
CA PRO A 92 0.94 -0.19 -20.14
C PRO A 92 -0.27 0.76 -20.08
N THR A 93 -1.47 0.29 -20.42
CA THR A 93 -2.69 1.11 -20.51
C THR A 93 -3.92 0.32 -20.05
N PRO A 94 -4.01 -0.06 -18.76
CA PRO A 94 -5.23 -0.64 -18.22
C PRO A 94 -6.39 0.36 -18.28
N ASP A 95 -7.62 -0.14 -18.45
CA ASP A 95 -8.83 0.66 -18.35
C ASP A 95 -9.31 0.70 -16.90
N LEU A 96 -9.16 1.85 -16.26
CA LEU A 96 -9.49 2.05 -14.85
C LEU A 96 -10.75 2.91 -14.68
N SER A 97 -11.57 3.00 -15.73
CA SER A 97 -12.81 3.78 -15.72
C SER A 97 -13.80 3.29 -14.66
N ASP A 98 -13.92 1.97 -14.47
CA ASP A 98 -14.72 1.39 -13.40
C ASP A 98 -14.13 1.77 -12.02
N PRO A 99 -14.89 2.45 -11.14
CA PRO A 99 -14.41 2.88 -9.83
C PRO A 99 -13.99 1.73 -8.92
N ARG A 100 -14.49 0.51 -9.13
CA ARG A 100 -14.13 -0.68 -8.33
C ARG A 100 -12.67 -1.09 -8.50
N THR A 101 -11.99 -0.61 -9.54
CA THR A 101 -10.55 -0.86 -9.79
C THR A 101 -9.64 0.13 -9.06
N ARG A 102 -10.21 1.14 -8.39
CA ARG A 102 -9.51 2.28 -7.79
C ARG A 102 -9.71 2.31 -6.28
N LEU A 103 -8.75 2.88 -5.55
CA LEU A 103 -8.80 2.96 -4.10
C LEU A 103 -9.98 3.85 -3.66
N ALA A 104 -10.95 3.24 -2.96
CA ALA A 104 -12.19 3.86 -2.51
C ALA A 104 -12.97 4.58 -3.64
N GLY A 105 -12.87 4.10 -4.89
CA GLY A 105 -13.52 4.72 -6.06
C GLY A 105 -12.96 6.08 -6.48
N THR A 106 -11.89 6.55 -5.84
CA THR A 106 -11.21 7.81 -6.14
C THR A 106 -10.33 7.69 -7.39
N ALA A 107 -9.56 8.72 -7.74
CA ALA A 107 -8.62 8.63 -8.86
C ALA A 107 -7.35 7.81 -8.52
N PHE A 108 -7.16 7.40 -7.26
CA PHE A 108 -5.96 6.66 -6.84
C PHE A 108 -6.00 5.20 -7.24
N VAL A 109 -4.86 4.68 -7.71
CA VAL A 109 -4.71 3.30 -8.17
C VAL A 109 -3.47 2.71 -7.53
N LEU A 110 -3.62 1.63 -6.77
CA LEU A 110 -2.48 0.90 -6.21
C LEU A 110 -1.91 -0.03 -7.28
N ILE A 111 -0.63 0.15 -7.58
CA ILE A 111 0.08 -0.52 -8.65
C ILE A 111 1.21 -1.36 -8.07
N GLU A 112 1.28 -2.62 -8.46
CA GLU A 112 2.42 -3.49 -8.21
C GLU A 112 3.12 -3.89 -9.52
N PHE A 113 4.39 -4.29 -9.39
CA PHE A 113 5.18 -4.92 -10.42
C PHE A 113 5.57 -6.35 -10.01
N SER A 114 5.86 -7.18 -11.01
CA SER A 114 6.31 -8.56 -10.79
C SER A 114 7.61 -8.60 -9.99
N HIS A 115 7.66 -9.50 -9.01
CA HIS A 115 8.90 -9.80 -8.28
C HIS A 115 10.00 -10.40 -9.18
N SER A 116 9.65 -10.90 -10.36
CA SER A 116 10.62 -11.37 -11.36
C SER A 116 11.33 -10.22 -12.08
N GLY A 117 10.79 -9.01 -12.00
CA GLY A 117 11.46 -7.80 -12.46
C GLY A 117 10.49 -6.68 -12.83
N ILE A 118 10.99 -5.45 -12.72
CA ILE A 118 10.25 -4.26 -13.14
C ILE A 118 10.39 -4.07 -14.66
N PRO A 119 9.28 -3.88 -15.40
CA PRO A 119 9.35 -3.56 -16.82
C PRO A 119 10.21 -2.31 -17.09
N PRO A 120 11.12 -2.33 -18.09
CA PRO A 120 11.96 -1.16 -18.41
C PRO A 120 11.18 0.12 -18.74
N ASN A 121 9.97 -0.04 -19.26
CA ASN A 121 9.04 1.03 -19.60
C ASN A 121 8.09 1.42 -18.45
N SER A 122 8.35 0.98 -17.21
CA SER A 122 7.48 1.27 -16.06
C SER A 122 7.24 2.78 -15.87
N VAL A 123 8.27 3.61 -16.01
CA VAL A 123 8.13 5.08 -15.90
C VAL A 123 7.16 5.64 -16.95
N ASP A 124 7.23 5.16 -18.19
CA ASP A 124 6.31 5.59 -19.26
C ASP A 124 4.88 5.11 -19.01
N ALA A 125 4.72 3.88 -18.49
CA ALA A 125 3.41 3.35 -18.12
C ALA A 125 2.77 4.17 -16.99
N ILE A 126 3.53 4.53 -15.96
CA ILE A 126 3.09 5.43 -14.88
C ILE A 126 2.70 6.80 -15.43
N PHE A 127 3.48 7.37 -16.35
CA PHE A 127 3.16 8.65 -16.97
C PHE A 127 1.84 8.58 -17.77
N ARG A 128 1.57 7.49 -18.48
CA ARG A 128 0.31 7.28 -19.19
C ARG A 128 -0.90 7.19 -18.25
N LEU A 129 -0.77 6.50 -17.12
CA LEU A 129 -1.83 6.48 -16.10
C LEU A 129 -2.20 7.90 -15.65
N LYS A 130 -1.19 8.73 -15.38
CA LYS A 130 -1.39 10.15 -15.03
C LYS A 130 -2.07 10.94 -16.13
N MET A 131 -1.67 10.77 -17.38
CA MET A 131 -2.29 11.46 -18.52
C MET A 131 -3.75 11.08 -18.72
N ASN A 132 -4.14 9.87 -18.30
CA ASN A 132 -5.52 9.40 -18.31
C ASN A 132 -6.33 9.85 -17.08
N GLY A 133 -5.78 10.70 -16.22
CA GLY A 133 -6.46 11.24 -15.04
C GLY A 133 -6.37 10.37 -13.79
N TRP A 134 -5.57 9.29 -13.82
CA TRP A 134 -5.36 8.42 -12.67
C TRP A 134 -4.17 8.87 -11.83
N ILE A 135 -4.20 8.55 -10.54
CA ILE A 135 -3.15 8.89 -9.58
C ILE A 135 -2.47 7.57 -9.14
N PRO A 136 -1.35 7.18 -9.79
CA PRO A 136 -0.69 5.93 -9.45
C PRO A 136 -0.03 5.99 -8.07
N VAL A 137 -0.19 4.91 -7.31
CA VAL A 137 0.48 4.65 -6.03
C VAL A 137 1.28 3.36 -6.20
N ILE A 138 2.60 3.43 -6.16
CA ILE A 138 3.44 2.23 -6.27
C ILE A 138 3.43 1.51 -4.92
N ALA A 139 2.98 0.26 -4.93
CA ALA A 139 3.00 -0.62 -3.78
C ALA A 139 4.44 -1.04 -3.46
N HIS A 140 4.76 -0.98 -2.16
CA HIS A 140 5.98 -1.51 -1.52
C HIS A 140 7.27 -1.44 -2.37
N PRO A 141 7.65 -0.26 -2.92
CA PRO A 141 8.78 -0.14 -3.83
C PRO A 141 10.11 -0.57 -3.21
N GLU A 142 10.23 -0.56 -1.88
CA GLU A 142 11.37 -1.08 -1.15
C GLU A 142 11.56 -2.60 -1.28
N ARG A 143 10.59 -3.34 -1.79
CA ARG A 143 10.69 -4.79 -2.00
C ARG A 143 11.37 -5.13 -3.32
N TYR A 144 11.43 -4.22 -4.29
CA TYR A 144 12.08 -4.45 -5.58
C TYR A 144 13.60 -4.27 -5.50
N ALA A 145 14.35 -5.20 -6.12
CA ALA A 145 15.82 -5.17 -6.12
C ALA A 145 16.36 -3.97 -6.92
N GLU A 146 15.67 -3.61 -7.99
CA GLU A 146 16.05 -2.56 -8.94
C GLU A 146 15.90 -1.14 -8.36
N VAL A 147 15.27 -1.01 -7.18
CA VAL A 147 15.10 0.27 -6.47
C VAL A 147 16.36 0.67 -5.68
N ASP A 148 17.40 -0.16 -5.66
CA ASP A 148 18.65 0.10 -4.94
C ASP A 148 19.34 1.44 -5.29
N GLU A 149 19.10 2.02 -6.47
CA GLU A 149 19.78 3.26 -6.90
C GLU A 149 18.93 4.55 -6.76
N LEU A 150 17.72 4.51 -6.21
CA LEU A 150 16.73 5.62 -6.18
C LEU A 150 16.31 6.19 -7.55
N ARG A 151 17.13 6.10 -8.60
CA ARG A 151 16.87 6.67 -9.93
C ARG A 151 15.52 6.26 -10.50
N LEU A 152 15.16 4.99 -10.31
CA LEU A 152 13.86 4.46 -10.75
C LEU A 152 12.70 5.09 -9.98
N VAL A 153 12.84 5.18 -8.65
CA VAL A 153 11.85 5.82 -7.77
C VAL A 153 11.66 7.29 -8.14
N GLU A 154 12.74 8.03 -8.36
CA GLU A 154 12.64 9.41 -8.84
C GLU A 154 11.95 9.50 -10.21
N GLY A 155 12.20 8.52 -11.09
CA GLY A 155 11.51 8.38 -12.37
C GLY A 155 10.00 8.28 -12.19
N TRP A 156 9.53 7.36 -11.35
CA TRP A 156 8.10 7.22 -11.04
C TRP A 156 7.51 8.47 -10.39
N ARG A 157 8.21 9.10 -9.44
CA ARG A 157 7.73 10.35 -8.80
C ARG A 157 7.63 11.49 -9.81
N ARG A 158 8.61 11.66 -10.70
CA ARG A 158 8.55 12.66 -11.79
C ARG A 158 7.42 12.37 -12.77
N ALA A 159 7.16 11.09 -13.08
CA ALA A 159 6.00 10.66 -13.85
C ALA A 159 4.67 10.92 -13.12
N GLY A 160 4.72 11.13 -11.80
CA GLY A 160 3.63 11.56 -10.94
C GLY A 160 3.00 10.46 -10.08
N ALA A 161 3.74 9.39 -9.83
CA ALA A 161 3.34 8.40 -8.83
C ALA A 161 3.66 8.83 -7.40
N PHE A 162 2.81 8.40 -6.49
CA PHE A 162 3.05 8.35 -5.06
C PHE A 162 3.59 6.97 -4.68
N LEU A 163 4.18 6.84 -3.50
CA LEU A 163 4.77 5.59 -3.00
C LEU A 163 4.13 5.17 -1.68
N GLN A 164 3.75 3.90 -1.60
CA GLN A 164 3.28 3.27 -0.38
C GLN A 164 4.34 2.28 0.14
N LEU A 165 4.92 2.55 1.31
CA LEU A 165 5.84 1.62 1.97
C LEU A 165 5.08 0.61 2.83
N ASN A 166 5.66 -0.57 3.03
CA ASN A 166 5.09 -1.63 3.85
C ASN A 166 5.58 -1.56 5.31
N CYS A 167 4.65 -1.65 6.28
CA CYS A 167 4.94 -1.70 7.71
C CYS A 167 5.92 -2.83 8.06
N GLY A 168 5.79 -3.98 7.41
CA GLY A 168 6.70 -5.12 7.55
C GLY A 168 8.14 -4.77 7.16
N SER A 169 8.35 -3.91 6.17
CA SER A 169 9.70 -3.47 5.76
C SER A 169 10.34 -2.59 6.84
N ILE A 170 9.58 -1.71 7.47
CA ILE A 170 10.05 -0.84 8.58
C ILE A 170 10.59 -1.68 9.74
N VAL A 171 9.87 -2.75 10.10
CA VAL A 171 10.25 -3.64 11.21
C VAL A 171 11.24 -4.73 10.80
N GLY A 172 11.52 -4.90 9.51
CA GLY A 172 12.53 -5.83 8.98
C GLY A 172 12.02 -7.23 8.63
N ARG A 173 10.71 -7.41 8.46
CA ARG A 173 10.07 -8.71 8.12
C ARG A 173 10.49 -9.24 6.75
N TYR A 174 10.70 -8.36 5.77
CA TYR A 174 11.11 -8.71 4.40
C TYR A 174 12.63 -8.71 4.22
N GLY A 175 13.38 -8.81 5.32
CA GLY A 175 14.84 -8.89 5.30
C GLY A 175 15.56 -7.53 5.32
N PRO A 176 16.89 -7.56 5.45
CA PRO A 176 17.70 -6.38 5.70
C PRO A 176 17.73 -5.40 4.52
N GLN A 177 17.65 -5.89 3.28
CA GLN A 177 17.68 -5.04 2.08
C GLN A 177 16.39 -4.21 1.96
N ALA A 178 15.22 -4.85 2.06
CA ALA A 178 13.93 -4.15 2.04
C ALA A 178 13.82 -3.14 3.21
N CYS A 179 14.28 -3.52 4.40
CA CYS A 179 14.37 -2.60 5.54
C CYS A 179 15.26 -1.39 5.22
N ALA A 180 16.49 -1.61 4.75
CA ALA A 180 17.41 -0.52 4.42
C ALA A 180 16.83 0.42 3.34
N ARG A 181 16.18 -0.15 2.30
CA ARG A 181 15.50 0.63 1.26
C ARG A 181 14.33 1.44 1.82
N ALA A 182 13.47 0.85 2.66
CA ALA A 182 12.36 1.57 3.29
C ALA A 182 12.85 2.79 4.09
N TRP A 183 13.87 2.60 4.92
CA TRP A 183 14.46 3.69 5.71
C TRP A 183 15.20 4.72 4.87
N ARG A 184 15.76 4.32 3.71
CA ARG A 184 16.31 5.26 2.74
C ARG A 184 15.21 6.12 2.13
N LEU A 185 14.12 5.52 1.65
CA LEU A 185 12.99 6.24 1.07
C LEU A 185 12.36 7.24 2.06
N LEU A 186 12.25 6.86 3.33
CA LEU A 186 11.84 7.78 4.41
C LEU A 186 12.84 8.93 4.61
N GLY A 187 14.14 8.63 4.61
CA GLY A 187 15.21 9.61 4.78
C GLY A 187 15.33 10.62 3.63
N GLU A 188 14.84 10.28 2.44
CA GLU A 188 14.77 11.16 1.27
C GLU A 188 13.41 11.86 1.12
N GLY A 189 12.42 11.55 1.97
CA GLY A 189 11.05 12.11 1.87
C GLY A 189 10.28 11.61 0.64
N CYS A 190 10.60 10.41 0.15
CA CYS A 190 9.97 9.83 -1.04
C CYS A 190 8.69 9.04 -0.73
N ALA A 191 8.42 8.71 0.53
CA ALA A 191 7.23 7.94 0.92
C ALA A 191 6.02 8.85 1.10
N ASP A 192 4.84 8.43 0.65
CA ASP A 192 3.59 9.19 0.81
C ASP A 192 2.56 8.44 1.65
N PHE A 193 2.66 7.10 1.71
CA PHE A 193 1.82 6.23 2.53
C PHE A 193 2.66 5.15 3.24
N LEU A 194 2.14 4.66 4.37
CA LEU A 194 2.65 3.47 5.05
C LEU A 194 1.46 2.57 5.39
N SER A 195 1.49 1.34 4.88
CA SER A 195 0.36 0.39 5.00
C SER A 195 0.82 -1.03 5.27
N SER A 196 -0.12 -1.88 5.64
CA SER A 196 0.14 -3.15 6.29
C SER A 196 0.53 -4.26 5.33
N ASP A 197 -0.05 -4.27 4.13
CA ASP A 197 0.02 -5.38 3.18
C ASP A 197 -0.36 -6.70 3.89
N TYR A 198 -1.37 -6.62 4.77
CA TYR A 198 -1.69 -7.70 5.69
C TYR A 198 -2.60 -8.75 5.06
N HIS A 199 -2.10 -9.99 5.02
CA HIS A 199 -2.76 -11.14 4.41
C HIS A 199 -3.55 -11.98 5.42
N ALA A 200 -4.06 -11.37 6.49
CA ALA A 200 -4.78 -12.06 7.59
C ALA A 200 -3.98 -13.20 8.27
N ARG A 201 -2.66 -13.25 8.09
CA ARG A 201 -1.79 -14.32 8.58
C ARG A 201 -0.51 -13.80 9.20
N GLY A 202 -0.10 -14.45 10.28
CA GLY A 202 1.06 -14.04 11.06
C GLY A 202 0.87 -12.66 11.68
N ARG A 203 1.98 -11.97 11.93
CA ARG A 203 1.98 -10.71 12.67
C ARG A 203 1.53 -9.53 11.81
N CYS A 204 0.51 -8.79 12.23
CA CYS A 204 0.25 -7.46 11.69
C CYS A 204 1.20 -6.45 12.39
N SER A 205 1.95 -5.63 11.63
CA SER A 205 3.05 -4.81 12.15
C SER A 205 2.77 -3.30 12.10
N ILE A 206 1.50 -2.87 12.07
CA ILE A 206 1.13 -1.45 11.92
C ILE A 206 1.59 -0.64 13.13
N THR A 207 1.18 -1.01 14.35
CA THR A 207 1.60 -0.28 15.56
C THR A 207 3.11 -0.37 15.77
N GLU A 208 3.72 -1.51 15.48
CA GLU A 208 5.16 -1.71 15.63
C GLU A 208 5.97 -0.80 14.68
N ALA A 209 5.54 -0.69 13.42
CA ALA A 209 6.15 0.21 12.44
C ALA A 209 6.01 1.68 12.87
N ARG A 210 4.82 2.06 13.37
CA ARG A 210 4.59 3.40 13.93
C ARG A 210 5.54 3.71 15.09
N VAL A 211 5.62 2.84 16.09
CA VAL A 211 6.51 3.01 17.25
C VAL A 211 7.96 3.17 16.80
N LYS A 212 8.42 2.35 15.86
CA LYS A 212 9.80 2.41 15.38
C LYS A 212 10.12 3.71 14.63
N LEU A 213 9.14 4.25 13.89
CA LEU A 213 9.22 5.57 13.26
C LEU A 213 9.32 6.68 14.31
N GLU A 214 8.42 6.68 15.28
CA GLU A 214 8.38 7.68 16.37
C GLU A 214 9.67 7.64 17.20
N GLU A 215 10.17 6.46 17.57
CA GLU A 215 11.47 6.28 18.26
C GLU A 215 12.67 6.79 17.45
N SER A 216 12.51 6.98 16.14
CA SER A 216 13.53 7.55 15.26
C SER A 216 13.42 9.06 15.08
N GLY A 217 12.48 9.70 15.79
CA GLY A 217 12.12 11.11 15.62
C GLY A 217 11.22 11.37 14.42
N GLY A 218 10.42 10.37 14.03
CA GLY A 218 9.54 10.38 12.86
C GLY A 218 8.07 10.58 13.17
N GLU A 219 7.71 11.28 14.24
CA GLU A 219 6.32 11.47 14.69
C GLU A 219 5.46 12.17 13.63
N GLU A 220 5.99 13.22 12.99
CA GLU A 220 5.32 13.92 11.89
C GLU A 220 5.11 12.98 10.70
N GLN A 221 6.16 12.23 10.31
CA GLN A 221 6.08 11.28 9.20
C GLN A 221 5.06 10.16 9.49
N ALA A 222 5.03 9.62 10.70
CA ALA A 222 4.06 8.60 11.08
C ALA A 222 2.61 9.11 10.95
N HIS A 223 2.34 10.33 11.43
CA HIS A 223 1.03 10.95 11.27
C HIS A 223 0.67 11.18 9.79
N LEU A 224 1.59 11.74 9.00
CA LEU A 224 1.34 11.98 7.57
C LEU A 224 1.10 10.69 6.80
N LEU A 225 1.96 9.69 6.96
CA LEU A 225 1.96 8.44 6.18
C LEU A 225 0.79 7.50 6.54
N MET A 226 0.33 7.51 7.79
CA MET A 226 -0.63 6.52 8.32
C MET A 226 -2.01 7.10 8.66
N GLU A 227 -2.15 8.43 8.65
CA GLU A 227 -3.40 9.10 9.03
C GLU A 227 -3.77 10.21 8.03
N ALA A 228 -2.94 11.25 7.89
CA ALA A 228 -3.32 12.42 7.10
C ALA A 228 -3.42 12.12 5.59
N ASN A 229 -2.38 11.54 4.98
CA ASN A 229 -2.39 11.23 3.55
C ASN A 229 -3.40 10.15 3.17
N PRO A 230 -3.53 9.03 3.91
CA PRO A 230 -4.63 8.09 3.72
C PRO A 230 -6.02 8.74 3.82
N GLY A 231 -6.22 9.66 4.79
CA GLY A 231 -7.46 10.42 4.93
C GLY A 231 -7.75 11.30 3.72
N ARG A 232 -6.73 12.01 3.21
CA ARG A 232 -6.83 12.82 1.98
C ARG A 232 -7.17 11.97 0.77
N LEU A 233 -6.55 10.80 0.64
CA LEU A 233 -6.86 9.84 -0.42
C LEU A 233 -8.33 9.42 -0.39
N LEU A 234 -8.90 9.13 0.79
CA LEU A 234 -10.31 8.76 0.93
C LEU A 234 -11.29 9.87 0.50
N GLU A 235 -10.85 11.13 0.54
CA GLU A 235 -11.62 12.29 0.07
C GLU A 235 -11.25 12.68 -1.38
N GLY A 236 -10.42 11.89 -2.06
CA GLY A 236 -9.97 12.15 -3.43
C GLY A 236 -8.95 13.29 -3.56
N GLU A 237 -8.34 13.71 -2.46
CA GLU A 237 -7.34 14.77 -2.42
C GLU A 237 -5.91 14.23 -2.54
N LEU A 238 -5.03 15.01 -3.17
CA LEU A 238 -3.60 14.67 -3.27
C LEU A 238 -2.94 14.63 -1.88
N PRO A 239 -2.04 13.66 -1.62
CA PRO A 239 -1.19 13.64 -0.44
C PRO A 239 -0.44 14.95 -0.26
N VAL A 240 -0.24 15.36 0.99
CA VAL A 240 0.73 16.43 1.28
C VAL A 240 2.15 15.84 1.30
N PRO A 241 3.17 16.61 0.88
CA PRO A 241 4.55 16.15 0.91
C PRO A 241 4.98 15.75 2.32
N VAL A 242 5.62 14.58 2.44
CA VAL A 242 6.20 14.11 3.69
C VAL A 242 7.62 14.64 3.80
N THR A 243 7.91 15.37 4.88
CA THR A 243 9.25 15.90 5.12
C THR A 243 10.25 14.76 5.27
N PRO A 244 11.47 14.85 4.68
CA PRO A 244 12.48 13.83 4.83
C PRO A 244 12.77 13.54 6.30
N LEU A 245 12.78 12.25 6.67
CA LEU A 245 13.09 11.84 8.03
C LEU A 245 14.56 12.16 8.33
N LYS A 246 14.79 13.27 9.02
CA LYS A 246 16.14 13.67 9.44
C LYS A 246 16.64 12.65 10.44
N ARG A 247 17.67 11.90 10.04
CA ARG A 247 18.31 10.86 10.84
C ARG A 247 18.72 11.43 12.19
N THR A 248 18.01 11.06 13.25
CA THR A 248 18.41 11.44 14.60
C THR A 248 19.46 10.43 15.10
N GLU A 249 20.48 10.92 15.81
CA GLU A 249 21.48 10.05 16.44
C GLU A 249 20.88 9.18 17.57
N ARG A 250 19.60 9.32 17.89
CA ARG A 250 18.96 8.78 19.08
C ARG A 250 18.65 7.29 19.01
N SER A 251 18.76 6.64 17.85
CA SER A 251 18.44 5.21 17.69
C SER A 251 19.69 4.30 17.60
N PRO A 252 20.00 3.51 18.65
CA PRO A 252 21.06 2.49 18.60
C PRO A 252 20.78 1.37 17.59
N TRP A 253 19.51 1.05 17.34
CA TRP A 253 19.11 0.00 16.40
C TRP A 253 19.43 0.40 14.95
N TYR A 254 19.19 1.68 14.60
CA TYR A 254 19.45 2.20 13.26
C TYR A 254 20.95 2.32 12.96
N ARG A 255 21.77 2.71 13.96
CA ARG A 255 23.24 2.69 13.85
C ARG A 255 23.79 1.32 13.48
N ASN A 256 23.17 0.24 13.99
CA ASN A 256 23.58 -1.13 13.68
C ASN A 256 23.12 -1.60 12.29
N LEU A 257 21.97 -1.13 11.78
CA LEU A 257 21.53 -1.41 10.41
C LEU A 257 22.52 -0.85 9.38
N LEU A 258 23.01 0.38 9.61
CA LEU A 258 23.99 1.07 8.75
C LEU A 258 25.37 0.39 8.68
N ARG A 259 25.73 -0.45 9.67
CA ARG A 259 26.99 -1.19 9.69
C ARG A 259 26.94 -2.50 8.90
N ARG A 260 25.74 -3.02 8.61
CA ARG A 260 25.54 -4.30 7.92
C ARG A 260 25.20 -4.15 6.44
N GLY A 261 24.97 -2.93 5.96
CA GLY A 261 24.69 -2.61 4.56
C GLY A 261 25.87 -1.98 3.81
N ARG A 262 27.10 -2.15 4.31
CA ARG A 262 28.36 -1.80 3.62
C ARG A 262 29.16 -3.06 3.34
#